data_AF-A0AAV1WA58-F1
#
_entry.id   AF-A0AAV1WA58-F1
#
_cell.length_a   1.000
_cell.length_b   1.000
_cell.length_c   1.000
_cell.angle_alpha   90.00
_cell.angle_beta   90.00
_cell.angle_gamma   90.00
#
_symmetry.space_group_name_H-M   'P 1'
#
loop_
_entity.id
_entity.type
_entity.pdbx_description
1 polymer ?
#
loop_
_entity_poly.entity_id
_entity_poly.type
_entity_poly.pdbx_seq_one_letter_code
_entity_poly.pdbx_strand_id
1 'polypeptide(L)'
;MKHSKNMRTLIGMLLTMLLALSYSNAIDDKCAACTAVAGELQNGLSNERPRNHLDMRHRLDSKGQRQGKLIDYRVSELRVVELLDGLCEKMQDYTLKIDKNTHKWFKVDNWDNLTSDKREAKAYSKDISSYCGRLLEETEDELAELIKKGSAKVGGVSKVLCQDLSKHCKQTSVSHEAELDDEDNDEL
;
A
#
# COMPACT_ATOMS: atom_id res chain seq x y z
N MET A 1 -13.97 -55.04 -5.28
CA MET A 1 -13.97 -53.97 -6.31
C MET A 1 -14.65 -52.65 -5.89
N LYS A 2 -15.64 -52.63 -4.99
CA LYS A 2 -16.38 -51.40 -4.60
C LYS A 2 -15.55 -50.41 -3.75
N HIS A 3 -14.70 -50.90 -2.84
CA HIS A 3 -13.82 -50.06 -2.02
C HIS A 3 -12.77 -49.27 -2.81
N SER A 4 -12.20 -49.88 -3.87
CA SER A 4 -11.20 -49.21 -4.71
C SER A 4 -11.80 -48.07 -5.55
N LYS A 5 -13.07 -48.20 -5.94
CA LYS A 5 -13.79 -47.12 -6.64
C LYS A 5 -14.01 -45.92 -5.72
N ASN A 6 -14.46 -46.16 -4.48
CA ASN A 6 -14.71 -45.09 -3.48
C ASN A 6 -13.42 -44.35 -3.09
N MET A 7 -12.30 -45.04 -2.97
CA MET A 7 -11.00 -44.43 -2.70
C MET A 7 -10.56 -43.51 -3.86
N ARG A 8 -10.77 -43.94 -5.11
CA ARG A 8 -10.45 -43.15 -6.30
C ARG A 8 -11.33 -41.90 -6.42
N THR A 9 -12.62 -41.98 -6.09
CA THR A 9 -13.51 -40.80 -6.08
C THR A 9 -13.15 -39.82 -4.97
N LEU A 10 -12.78 -40.31 -3.78
CA LEU A 10 -12.35 -39.45 -2.67
C LEU A 10 -11.04 -38.72 -2.98
N ILE A 11 -10.06 -39.40 -3.57
CA ILE A 11 -8.80 -38.78 -4.02
C ILE A 11 -9.08 -37.71 -5.10
N GLY A 12 -9.99 -37.98 -6.05
CA GLY A 12 -10.39 -37.02 -7.07
C GLY A 12 -11.08 -35.77 -6.50
N MET A 13 -11.97 -35.93 -5.51
CA MET A 13 -12.60 -34.79 -4.82
C MET A 13 -11.58 -33.99 -4.00
N LEU A 14 -10.63 -34.64 -3.34
CA LEU A 14 -9.59 -33.96 -2.59
C LEU A 14 -8.65 -33.15 -3.51
N LEU A 15 -8.28 -33.71 -4.66
CA LEU A 15 -7.43 -33.06 -5.66
C LEU A 15 -8.10 -31.81 -6.26
N THR A 16 -9.41 -31.90 -6.54
CA THR A 16 -10.19 -30.77 -7.08
C THR A 16 -10.41 -29.67 -6.04
N MET A 17 -10.55 -30.03 -4.76
CA MET A 17 -10.63 -29.06 -3.66
C MET A 17 -9.30 -28.34 -3.40
N LEU A 18 -8.17 -29.05 -3.50
CA LEU A 18 -6.83 -28.45 -3.41
C LEU A 18 -6.54 -27.46 -4.56
N LEU A 19 -7.03 -27.75 -5.77
CA LEU A 19 -6.94 -26.83 -6.92
C LEU A 19 -7.87 -25.60 -6.76
N ALA A 20 -9.00 -25.74 -6.07
CA ALA A 20 -9.91 -24.61 -5.81
C ALA A 20 -9.38 -23.64 -4.72
N LEU A 21 -8.53 -24.13 -3.81
CA LEU A 21 -7.85 -23.29 -2.81
C LEU A 21 -6.75 -22.39 -3.42
N SER A 22 -6.42 -22.57 -4.71
CA SER A 22 -5.39 -21.79 -5.40
C SER A 22 -5.91 -20.51 -6.07
N TYR A 23 -7.20 -20.17 -5.95
CA TYR A 23 -7.69 -18.85 -6.34
C TYR A 23 -7.22 -17.83 -5.29
N SER A 24 -5.93 -17.53 -5.30
CA SER A 24 -5.41 -16.35 -4.63
C SER A 24 -6.04 -15.14 -5.30
N ASN A 25 -6.67 -14.27 -4.51
CA ASN A 25 -6.96 -12.88 -4.91
C ASN A 25 -5.62 -12.13 -5.00
N ALA A 26 -4.74 -12.58 -5.90
CA ALA A 26 -3.51 -11.91 -6.21
C ALA A 26 -3.92 -10.63 -6.94
N ILE A 27 -3.64 -9.49 -6.32
CA ILE A 27 -3.80 -8.22 -7.00
C ILE A 27 -2.89 -8.19 -8.23
N ASP A 28 -3.43 -7.78 -9.37
CA ASP A 28 -2.64 -7.57 -10.56
C ASP A 28 -1.63 -6.44 -10.30
N ASP A 29 -0.34 -6.76 -10.50
CA ASP A 29 0.80 -5.88 -10.21
C ASP A 29 0.82 -5.29 -8.78
N LYS A 30 1.37 -6.07 -7.84
CA LYS A 30 1.58 -5.64 -6.44
C LYS A 30 2.35 -4.33 -6.31
N CYS A 31 3.31 -4.04 -7.21
CA CYS A 31 4.08 -2.81 -7.14
C CYS A 31 3.21 -1.61 -7.50
N ALA A 32 2.42 -1.71 -8.58
CA ALA A 32 1.48 -0.66 -8.96
C ALA A 32 0.44 -0.39 -7.87
N ALA A 33 -0.13 -1.46 -7.28
CA ALA A 33 -1.07 -1.34 -6.17
C ALA A 33 -0.44 -0.71 -4.92
N CYS A 34 0.76 -1.15 -4.54
CA CYS A 34 1.50 -0.56 -3.42
C CYS A 34 1.73 0.94 -3.64
N THR A 35 2.16 1.31 -4.84
CA THR A 35 2.48 2.70 -5.18
C THR A 35 1.23 3.59 -5.09
N ALA A 36 0.06 3.06 -5.43
CA ALA A 36 -1.20 3.77 -5.25
C ALA A 36 -1.54 3.99 -3.76
N VAL A 37 -1.40 2.96 -2.92
CA VAL A 37 -1.58 3.09 -1.46
C VAL A 37 -0.59 4.09 -0.86
N ALA A 38 0.68 3.99 -1.24
CA ALA A 38 1.72 4.93 -0.81
C ALA A 38 1.42 6.37 -1.26
N GLY A 39 0.83 6.54 -2.45
CA GLY A 39 0.38 7.83 -2.96
C GLY A 39 -0.72 8.44 -2.09
N GLU A 40 -1.71 7.65 -1.67
CA GLU A 40 -2.78 8.14 -0.81
C GLU A 40 -2.28 8.46 0.62
N LEU A 41 -1.35 7.66 1.15
CA LEU A 41 -0.67 8.00 2.42
C LEU A 41 0.16 9.28 2.29
N GLN A 42 0.82 9.48 1.16
CA GLN A 42 1.57 10.70 0.88
C GLN A 42 0.67 11.93 0.75
N ASN A 43 -0.54 11.77 0.19
CA ASN A 43 -1.57 12.80 0.21
C ASN A 43 -1.98 13.13 1.65
N GLY A 44 -2.13 12.11 2.51
CA GLY A 44 -2.40 12.27 3.95
C GLY A 44 -1.31 13.10 4.65
N LEU A 45 -0.04 12.74 4.45
CA LEU A 45 1.10 13.49 5.01
C LEU A 45 1.18 14.94 4.51
N SER A 46 0.83 15.18 3.24
CA SER A 46 0.92 16.51 2.63
C SER A 46 -0.21 17.45 3.07
N ASN A 47 -1.38 16.89 3.40
CA ASN A 47 -2.56 17.63 3.84
C ASN A 47 -2.73 17.63 5.37
N GLU A 48 -1.74 17.12 6.11
CA GLU A 48 -1.73 17.09 7.56
C GLU A 48 -1.85 18.49 8.16
N ARG A 49 -2.77 18.67 9.11
CA ARG A 49 -2.95 19.97 9.77
C ARG A 49 -1.77 20.24 10.70
N PRO A 50 -1.13 21.43 10.64
CA PRO A 50 -0.05 21.78 11.55
C PRO A 50 -0.51 21.69 13.01
N ARG A 51 0.22 20.92 13.81
CA ARG A 51 0.01 20.78 15.26
C ARG A 51 1.36 20.84 15.97
N ASN A 52 1.37 21.43 17.16
CA ASN A 52 2.60 21.67 17.91
C ASN A 52 2.89 20.51 18.87
N HIS A 53 2.12 20.41 19.97
CA HIS A 53 2.33 19.38 20.98
C HIS A 53 1.00 18.81 21.47
N LEU A 54 1.00 17.53 21.85
CA LEU A 54 -0.05 16.89 22.62
C LEU A 54 0.21 17.11 24.11
N ASP A 55 -0.73 17.78 24.79
CA ASP A 55 -0.65 18.03 26.23
C ASP A 55 -1.36 16.92 27.01
N MET A 56 -0.57 15.98 27.54
CA MET A 56 -1.05 14.88 28.38
C MET A 56 -1.03 15.24 29.86
N ARG A 57 -0.88 16.51 30.24
CA ARG A 57 -0.81 16.95 31.63
C ARG A 57 -2.20 17.21 32.21
N HIS A 58 -2.94 16.14 32.43
CA HIS A 58 -4.31 16.20 32.94
C HIS A 58 -4.39 16.34 34.48
N ARG A 59 -3.31 16.03 35.22
CA ARG A 59 -3.29 16.08 36.68
C ARG A 59 -2.73 17.41 37.19
N LEU A 60 -3.32 17.97 38.24
CA LEU A 60 -2.76 19.10 38.98
C LEU A 60 -2.09 18.61 40.26
N ASP A 61 -0.95 19.19 40.63
CA ASP A 61 -0.35 18.99 41.95
C ASP A 61 -0.92 19.95 43.00
N SER A 62 -0.46 19.81 44.25
CA SER A 62 -0.88 20.65 45.36
C SER A 62 -0.51 22.14 45.22
N LYS A 63 0.34 22.49 44.26
CA LYS A 63 0.73 23.87 43.91
C LYS A 63 -0.02 24.39 42.67
N GLY A 64 -0.99 23.62 42.16
CA GLY A 64 -1.76 23.97 40.96
C GLY A 64 -0.97 23.84 39.66
N GLN A 65 0.19 23.18 39.66
CA GLN A 65 0.96 22.95 38.45
C GLN A 65 0.49 21.67 37.73
N ARG A 66 0.45 21.74 36.40
CA ARG A 66 0.05 20.61 35.55
C ARG A 66 1.18 19.57 35.48
N GLN A 67 0.85 18.33 35.81
CA GLN A 67 1.72 17.17 35.86
C GLN A 67 1.40 16.21 34.72
N GLY A 68 2.43 15.71 34.03
CA GLY A 68 2.31 14.77 32.91
C GLY A 68 3.34 15.05 31.80
N LYS A 69 3.11 14.50 30.60
CA LYS A 69 4.02 14.60 29.46
C LYS A 69 3.50 15.59 28.41
N LEU A 70 4.39 16.39 27.85
CA LEU A 70 4.16 17.15 26.62
C LEU A 70 4.87 16.40 25.49
N ILE A 71 4.15 16.02 24.44
CA ILE A 71 4.70 15.19 23.34
C ILE A 71 4.63 16.00 22.04
N ASP A 72 5.74 16.12 21.30
CA ASP A 72 5.69 16.69 19.95
C ASP A 72 4.80 15.80 19.07
N TYR A 73 3.84 16.43 18.39
CA TYR A 73 2.87 15.70 17.57
C TYR A 73 3.54 14.85 16.48
N ARG A 74 4.68 15.29 15.92
CA ARG A 74 5.41 14.58 14.86
C ARG A 74 5.88 13.19 15.25
N VAL A 75 6.18 13.00 16.53
CA VAL A 75 6.67 11.73 17.10
C VAL A 75 5.58 10.98 17.87
N SER A 76 4.34 11.44 17.81
CA SER A 76 3.22 10.85 18.55
C SER A 76 2.61 9.66 17.81
N GLU A 77 2.15 8.66 18.55
CA GLU A 77 1.34 7.56 17.98
C GLU A 77 0.03 8.08 17.39
N LEU A 78 -0.55 9.13 17.99
CA LEU A 78 -1.78 9.73 17.51
C LEU A 78 -1.65 10.18 16.05
N ARG A 79 -0.51 10.78 15.67
CA ARG A 79 -0.24 11.16 14.29
C ARG A 79 -0.27 9.97 13.33
N VAL A 80 0.30 8.83 13.74
CA VAL A 80 0.29 7.61 12.92
C VAL A 80 -1.15 7.11 12.75
N VAL A 81 -1.91 7.03 13.84
CA VAL A 81 -3.33 6.63 13.80
C VAL A 81 -4.12 7.55 12.88
N GLU A 82 -3.96 8.87 13.01
CA GLU A 82 -4.67 9.85 12.17
C GLU A 82 -4.29 9.74 10.67
N LEU A 83 -3.09 9.27 10.34
CA LEU A 83 -2.64 9.08 8.96
C LEU A 83 -3.11 7.76 8.33
N LEU A 84 -3.15 6.68 9.13
CA LEU A 84 -3.52 5.34 8.67
C LEU A 84 -5.03 5.09 8.75
N ASP A 85 -5.75 5.80 9.62
CA ASP A 85 -7.20 5.72 9.74
C ASP A 85 -7.88 6.13 8.42
N GLY A 86 -8.79 5.28 7.95
CA GLY A 86 -9.50 5.50 6.69
C GLY A 86 -8.64 5.33 5.43
N LEU A 87 -7.35 4.97 5.52
CA LEU A 87 -6.47 4.89 4.35
C LEU A 87 -6.96 3.82 3.36
N CYS A 88 -7.26 2.62 3.86
CA CYS A 88 -7.69 1.51 3.01
C CYS A 88 -9.14 1.65 2.52
N GLU A 89 -9.96 2.41 3.25
CA GLU A 89 -11.30 2.81 2.84
C GLU A 89 -11.24 3.73 1.62
N LYS A 90 -10.33 4.72 1.62
CA LYS A 90 -10.11 5.62 0.46
C LYS A 90 -9.63 4.87 -0.78
N MET A 91 -8.99 3.71 -0.62
CA MET A 91 -8.62 2.87 -1.76
C MET A 91 -9.84 2.33 -2.52
N GLN A 92 -11.04 2.34 -1.92
CA GLN A 92 -12.28 2.02 -2.64
C GLN A 92 -12.63 3.05 -3.72
N ASP A 93 -12.02 4.22 -3.72
CA ASP A 93 -12.18 5.22 -4.78
C ASP A 93 -11.21 4.98 -5.95
N TYR A 94 -10.47 3.86 -5.98
CA TYR A 94 -9.52 3.56 -7.04
C TYR A 94 -10.03 2.47 -7.97
N THR A 95 -9.60 2.53 -9.22
CA THR A 95 -9.78 1.42 -10.16
C THR A 95 -8.57 1.27 -11.08
N LEU A 96 -8.49 0.12 -11.74
CA LEU A 96 -7.35 -0.28 -12.55
C LEU A 96 -7.62 0.00 -14.03
N LYS A 97 -6.66 0.64 -14.71
CA LYS A 97 -6.59 0.70 -16.17
C LYS A 97 -5.37 -0.07 -16.64
N ILE A 98 -5.59 -0.98 -17.57
CA ILE A 98 -4.52 -1.74 -18.23
C ILE A 98 -4.26 -1.10 -19.59
N ASP A 99 -3.06 -0.57 -19.80
CA ASP A 99 -2.61 -0.01 -21.08
C ASP A 99 -1.30 -0.67 -21.53
N LYS A 100 -1.33 -1.38 -22.66
CA LYS A 100 -0.16 -2.06 -23.26
C LYS A 100 0.71 -2.83 -22.23
N ASN A 101 0.08 -3.61 -21.36
CA ASN A 101 0.67 -4.39 -20.25
C ASN A 101 1.13 -3.58 -19.02
N THR A 102 0.79 -2.29 -18.95
CA THR A 102 1.05 -1.46 -17.77
C THR A 102 -0.19 -1.38 -16.90
N HIS A 103 -0.07 -1.77 -15.64
CA HIS A 103 -1.12 -1.64 -14.64
C HIS A 103 -1.04 -0.26 -14.00
N LYS A 104 -2.09 0.55 -14.13
CA LYS A 104 -2.16 1.87 -13.50
C LYS A 104 -3.45 2.02 -12.72
N TRP A 105 -3.30 2.33 -11.44
CA TRP A 105 -4.39 2.65 -10.55
C TRP A 105 -4.69 4.14 -10.62
N PHE A 106 -5.97 4.50 -10.75
CA PHE A 106 -6.42 5.88 -10.78
C PHE A 106 -7.60 6.07 -9.83
N LYS A 107 -7.64 7.24 -9.21
CA LYS A 107 -8.76 7.65 -8.35
C LYS A 107 -9.95 8.06 -9.23
N VAL A 108 -11.13 7.63 -8.83
CA VAL A 108 -12.41 7.83 -9.51
C VAL A 108 -13.21 8.83 -8.70
N ASP A 109 -13.30 10.06 -9.19
CA ASP A 109 -14.06 11.11 -8.50
C ASP A 109 -15.57 10.90 -8.63
N ASN A 110 -16.01 10.35 -9.77
CA ASN A 110 -17.43 10.05 -10.02
C ASN A 110 -17.59 8.73 -10.79
N TRP A 111 -18.12 7.73 -10.09
CA TRP A 111 -18.38 6.39 -10.64
C TRP A 111 -19.39 6.38 -11.79
N ASP A 112 -20.24 7.40 -11.91
CA ASP A 112 -21.21 7.48 -12.99
C ASP A 112 -20.62 7.88 -14.33
N ASN A 113 -19.49 8.58 -14.31
CA ASN A 113 -18.77 9.06 -15.50
C ASN A 113 -17.83 8.01 -16.10
N LEU A 114 -17.67 6.84 -15.47
CA LEU A 114 -16.89 5.75 -16.01
C LEU A 114 -17.55 5.19 -17.27
N THR A 115 -16.82 5.27 -18.40
CA THR A 115 -17.23 4.69 -19.69
C THR A 115 -16.93 3.21 -19.81
N SER A 116 -16.08 2.65 -18.93
CA SER A 116 -15.73 1.23 -18.88
C SER A 116 -16.76 0.42 -18.07
N ASP A 117 -16.55 -0.90 -17.99
CA ASP A 117 -17.39 -1.77 -17.19
C ASP A 117 -17.34 -1.38 -15.70
N LYS A 118 -18.45 -0.83 -15.19
CA LYS A 118 -18.60 -0.38 -13.79
C LYS A 118 -18.49 -1.53 -12.80
N ARG A 119 -18.88 -2.75 -13.18
CA ARG A 119 -18.86 -3.92 -12.29
C ARG A 119 -17.43 -4.41 -12.10
N GLU A 120 -16.67 -4.48 -13.17
CA GLU A 120 -15.24 -4.80 -13.15
C GLU A 120 -14.47 -3.71 -12.39
N ALA A 121 -14.73 -2.43 -12.68
CA ALA A 121 -14.08 -1.33 -12.00
C ALA A 121 -14.29 -1.35 -10.47
N LYS A 122 -15.50 -1.71 -10.02
CA LYS A 122 -15.83 -1.90 -8.60
C LYS A 122 -15.22 -3.17 -7.99
N ALA A 123 -14.96 -4.21 -8.78
CA ALA A 123 -14.20 -5.36 -8.30
C ALA A 123 -12.75 -4.94 -7.99
N TYR A 124 -12.09 -4.22 -8.91
CA TYR A 124 -10.74 -3.71 -8.67
C TYR A 124 -10.63 -2.79 -7.45
N SER A 125 -11.61 -1.92 -7.24
CA SER A 125 -11.72 -1.06 -6.04
C SER A 125 -11.70 -1.89 -4.73
N LYS A 126 -12.47 -2.97 -4.68
CA LYS A 126 -12.48 -3.88 -3.52
C LYS A 126 -11.16 -4.62 -3.37
N ASP A 127 -10.56 -5.04 -4.48
CA ASP A 127 -9.31 -5.78 -4.47
C ASP A 127 -8.15 -4.93 -3.94
N ILE A 128 -8.03 -3.66 -4.35
CA ILE A 128 -6.99 -2.76 -3.83
C ILE A 128 -7.23 -2.36 -2.37
N SER A 129 -8.48 -2.18 -1.95
CA SER A 129 -8.82 -1.95 -0.54
C SER A 129 -8.43 -3.13 0.34
N SER A 130 -8.74 -4.36 -0.09
CA SER A 130 -8.33 -5.60 0.58
C SER A 130 -6.80 -5.78 0.59
N TYR A 131 -6.14 -5.45 -0.51
CA TYR A 131 -4.68 -5.43 -0.60
C TYR A 131 -4.06 -4.42 0.38
N CYS A 132 -4.62 -3.21 0.50
CA CYS A 132 -4.17 -2.21 1.46
C CYS A 132 -4.25 -2.74 2.89
N GLY A 133 -5.37 -3.40 3.26
CA GLY A 133 -5.52 -4.00 4.58
C GLY A 133 -4.41 -5.00 4.91
N ARG A 134 -4.11 -5.92 3.98
CA ARG A 134 -3.01 -6.89 4.13
C ARG A 134 -1.65 -6.23 4.17
N LEU A 135 -1.43 -5.20 3.35
CA LEU A 135 -0.18 -4.44 3.34
C LEU A 135 0.07 -3.78 4.69
N LEU A 136 -0.94 -3.15 5.28
CA LEU A 136 -0.81 -2.51 6.59
C LEU A 136 -0.69 -3.54 7.72
N GLU A 137 -1.44 -4.64 7.67
CA GLU A 137 -1.31 -5.73 8.64
C GLU A 137 0.15 -6.25 8.74
N GLU A 138 0.85 -6.30 7.61
CA GLU A 138 2.25 -6.73 7.56
C GLU A 138 3.27 -5.63 7.93
N THR A 139 2.94 -4.35 7.74
CA THR A 139 3.95 -3.26 7.74
C THR A 139 3.70 -2.13 8.73
N GLU A 140 2.53 -2.08 9.39
CA GLU A 140 2.09 -0.95 10.22
C GLU A 140 3.09 -0.60 11.32
N ASP A 141 3.59 -1.58 12.07
CA ASP A 141 4.51 -1.33 13.19
C ASP A 141 5.81 -0.64 12.74
N GLU A 142 6.44 -1.17 11.68
CA GLU A 142 7.68 -0.61 11.15
C GLU A 142 7.44 0.73 10.45
N LEU A 143 6.33 0.86 9.72
CA LEU A 143 5.92 2.11 9.08
C LEU A 143 5.66 3.21 10.11
N ALA A 144 4.99 2.89 11.22
CA ALA A 144 4.72 3.81 12.32
C ALA A 144 6.02 4.40 12.90
N GLU A 145 7.01 3.54 13.15
CA GLU A 145 8.34 3.96 13.60
C GLU A 145 9.03 4.88 12.61
N LEU A 146 8.94 4.57 11.31
CA LEU A 146 9.55 5.38 10.25
C LEU A 146 8.83 6.72 10.05
N ILE A 147 7.52 6.79 10.24
CA ILE A 147 6.74 8.04 10.24
C ILE A 147 7.17 8.93 11.42
N LYS A 148 7.26 8.36 12.63
CA LYS A 148 7.68 9.07 13.85
C LYS A 148 9.12 9.59 13.74
N LYS A 149 10.01 8.82 13.12
CA LYS A 149 11.41 9.23 12.85
C LYS A 149 11.56 10.20 11.68
N GLY A 150 10.50 10.44 10.91
CA GLY A 150 10.52 11.30 9.73
C GLY A 150 11.20 10.69 8.50
N SER A 151 11.45 9.37 8.51
CA SER A 151 11.99 8.62 7.36
C SER A 151 10.93 8.39 6.28
N ALA A 152 9.68 8.14 6.68
CA ALA A 152 8.52 8.08 5.79
C ALA A 152 7.89 9.48 5.64
N LYS A 153 8.53 10.34 4.85
CA LYS A 153 8.08 11.72 4.56
C LYS A 153 7.55 11.87 3.14
N VAL A 154 6.90 13.00 2.87
CA VAL A 154 6.46 13.39 1.51
C VAL A 154 7.64 13.25 0.53
N GLY A 155 7.42 12.49 -0.54
CA GLY A 155 8.39 12.15 -1.58
C GLY A 155 9.10 10.82 -1.36
N GLY A 156 9.09 10.26 -0.14
CA GLY A 156 9.79 9.03 0.23
C GLY A 156 8.89 7.84 0.57
N VAL A 157 7.57 8.04 0.69
CA VAL A 157 6.64 7.01 1.18
C VAL A 157 6.66 5.76 0.29
N SER A 158 6.62 5.91 -1.02
CA SER A 158 6.63 4.77 -1.96
C SER A 158 7.91 3.94 -1.84
N LYS A 159 9.08 4.58 -1.68
CA LYS A 159 10.33 3.85 -1.46
C LYS A 159 10.27 3.04 -0.16
N VAL A 160 9.93 3.70 0.94
CA VAL A 160 9.85 3.06 2.26
C VAL A 160 8.84 1.92 2.26
N LEU A 161 7.59 2.18 1.88
CA LEU A 161 6.51 1.21 1.97
C LEU A 161 6.65 0.08 0.94
N CYS A 162 6.97 0.43 -0.32
CA CYS A 162 6.88 -0.51 -1.43
C CYS A 162 8.18 -1.21 -1.78
N GLN A 163 9.33 -0.61 -1.50
CA GLN A 163 10.63 -1.23 -1.75
C GLN A 163 11.23 -1.79 -0.46
N ASP A 164 11.24 -1.02 0.63
CA ASP A 164 11.99 -1.40 1.84
C ASP A 164 11.17 -2.33 2.76
N LEU A 165 9.91 -2.00 3.06
CA LEU A 165 9.05 -2.77 3.95
C LEU A 165 8.41 -3.97 3.25
N SER A 166 7.49 -3.72 2.29
CA SER A 166 6.71 -4.79 1.65
C SER A 166 7.45 -5.54 0.55
N LYS A 167 8.52 -4.95 -0.01
CA LYS A 167 9.31 -5.51 -1.12
C LYS A 167 8.47 -5.86 -2.36
N HIS A 168 7.33 -5.20 -2.52
CA HIS A 168 6.46 -5.38 -3.68
C HIS A 168 7.02 -4.72 -4.95
N CYS A 169 7.86 -3.71 -4.79
CA CYS A 169 8.61 -3.08 -5.88
C CYS A 169 10.09 -3.45 -5.83
N LYS A 170 10.71 -3.65 -7.00
CA LYS A 170 12.15 -3.83 -7.10
C LYS A 170 12.86 -2.52 -6.76
N GLN A 171 14.00 -2.61 -6.07
CA GLN A 171 14.89 -1.47 -5.91
C GLN A 171 15.42 -1.05 -7.28
N THR A 172 15.24 0.22 -7.65
CA THR A 172 15.91 0.79 -8.81
C THR A 172 17.39 0.91 -8.46
N SER A 173 18.21 -0.03 -8.91
CA SER A 173 19.66 0.17 -8.93
C SER A 173 19.92 1.35 -9.85
N VAL A 174 20.31 2.49 -9.29
CA VAL A 174 20.83 3.62 -10.07
C VAL A 174 22.15 3.15 -10.66
N SER A 175 22.12 2.66 -11.90
CA SER A 175 23.31 2.60 -12.74
C SER A 175 23.52 3.99 -13.29
N HIS A 176 24.38 4.78 -12.66
CA HIS A 176 24.97 5.94 -13.31
C HIS A 176 25.86 5.45 -14.45
N GLU A 177 25.52 5.88 -15.68
CA GLU A 177 26.38 6.49 -16.72
C GLU A 177 27.85 6.02 -16.82
N ALA A 178 28.50 5.87 -17.95
CA ALA A 178 28.25 6.04 -19.38
C ALA A 178 29.53 5.52 -20.08
N GLU A 179 29.44 4.99 -21.29
CA GLU A 179 30.54 5.16 -22.25
C GLU A 179 29.96 5.69 -23.57
N LEU A 180 30.66 6.71 -24.05
CA LEU A 180 30.31 7.69 -25.04
C LEU A 180 30.40 7.15 -26.48
N ASP A 181 29.70 7.87 -27.35
CA ASP A 181 29.70 7.84 -28.80
C ASP A 181 31.10 7.97 -29.47
N ASP A 182 31.08 7.58 -30.75
CA ASP A 182 31.86 8.04 -31.90
C ASP A 182 33.19 7.32 -32.27
N GLU A 183 33.17 6.62 -33.42
CA GLU A 183 33.94 7.01 -34.61
C GLU A 183 33.47 6.30 -35.89
N ASP A 184 33.34 7.11 -36.95
CA ASP A 184 32.94 6.87 -38.34
C ASP A 184 33.63 5.68 -39.07
N ASN A 185 32.98 5.14 -40.10
CA ASN A 185 33.51 5.22 -41.48
C ASN A 185 32.48 4.73 -42.52
N ASP A 186 32.12 5.63 -43.45
CA ASP A 186 31.49 5.36 -44.74
C ASP A 186 32.45 4.59 -45.71
N GLU A 187 31.89 4.12 -46.84
CA GLU A 187 32.51 3.43 -48.01
C GLU A 187 32.64 1.89 -47.87
N LEU A 188 32.03 1.03 -48.70
CA LEU A 188 31.74 1.04 -50.16
C LEU A 188 30.45 0.25 -50.49
#